data_AF-A0A800E873-F1
#
_entry.id   AF-A0A800E873-F1
#
_cell.length_a   1.000
_cell.length_b   1.000
_cell.length_c   1.000
_cell.angle_alpha   90.00
_cell.angle_beta   90.00
_cell.angle_gamma   90.00
#
_symmetry.space_group_name_H-M   'P 1'
#
loop_
_entity.id
_entity.type
_entity.pdbx_description
1 polymer ?
#
loop_
_entity_poly.entity_id
_entity_poly.type
_entity_poly.pdbx_seq_one_letter_code
_entity_poly.pdbx_strand_id
1 'polypeptide(L)'
;MFGVVLTKKFLIMDNVFKYFNGFFKGLTGLIMTVLGLGVAVEILFGGGAMFGITVIDNVMNILNSLGGSGFAGLVGICVLFGLLRG
;
A
#
# COMPACT_ATOMS: atom_id res chain seq x y z
N MET A 1 -36.01 -23.94 -9.16
CA MET A 1 -34.65 -24.32 -9.60
C MET A 1 -33.82 -23.12 -10.07
N PHE A 2 -34.34 -22.23 -10.94
CA PHE A 2 -33.61 -21.04 -11.44
C PHE A 2 -33.14 -20.04 -10.37
N GLY A 3 -33.95 -19.76 -9.33
CA GLY A 3 -33.54 -18.83 -8.25
C GLY A 3 -32.31 -19.30 -7.46
N VAL A 4 -32.20 -20.62 -7.22
CA VAL A 4 -31.05 -21.22 -6.50
C VAL A 4 -29.75 -21.04 -7.28
N VAL A 5 -29.81 -21.10 -8.61
CA VAL A 5 -28.63 -20.93 -9.49
C VAL A 5 -28.14 -19.48 -9.46
N LEU A 6 -29.06 -18.51 -9.46
CA LEU A 6 -28.73 -17.08 -9.36
C LEU A 6 -28.07 -16.74 -8.02
N THR A 7 -28.60 -17.24 -6.91
CA THR A 7 -28.01 -17.02 -5.57
C THR A 7 -26.62 -17.63 -5.47
N LYS A 8 -26.40 -18.83 -6.02
CA LYS A 8 -25.04 -19.43 -6.06
C LYS A 8 -24.06 -18.57 -6.84
N LYS A 9 -24.45 -18.00 -7.99
CA LYS A 9 -23.57 -17.10 -8.76
C LYS A 9 -23.23 -15.82 -7.98
N PHE A 10 -24.19 -15.24 -7.26
CA PHE A 10 -23.94 -14.08 -6.41
C PHE A 10 -22.96 -14.38 -5.28
N LEU A 11 -23.15 -15.51 -4.58
CA LEU A 11 -22.24 -15.96 -3.52
C LEU A 11 -20.82 -16.25 -4.04
N ILE A 12 -20.69 -16.83 -5.24
CA ILE A 12 -19.37 -17.03 -5.87
C ILE A 12 -18.70 -15.68 -6.12
N MET A 13 -19.44 -14.69 -6.64
CA MET A 13 -18.89 -13.36 -6.92
C MET A 13 -18.42 -12.66 -5.65
N ASP A 14 -19.23 -12.68 -4.58
CA ASP A 14 -18.86 -12.10 -3.27
C ASP A 14 -17.61 -12.77 -2.68
N ASN A 15 -17.53 -14.10 -2.78
CA ASN A 15 -16.37 -14.84 -2.29
C ASN A 15 -15.10 -14.49 -3.08
N VAL A 16 -15.19 -14.39 -4.41
CA VAL A 16 -14.07 -13.95 -5.26
C VAL A 16 -13.59 -12.56 -4.84
N PHE A 17 -14.48 -11.58 -4.66
CA PHE A 17 -14.10 -10.25 -4.18
C PHE A 17 -13.40 -10.28 -2.82
N LYS A 18 -13.88 -11.11 -1.88
CA LYS A 18 -13.22 -11.29 -0.57
C LYS A 18 -11.83 -11.90 -0.71
N TYR A 19 -11.64 -12.91 -1.55
CA TYR A 19 -10.32 -13.51 -1.81
C TYR A 19 -9.36 -12.50 -2.41
N PHE A 20 -9.80 -11.73 -3.42
CA PHE A 20 -8.97 -10.69 -4.03
C PHE A 20 -8.58 -9.59 -3.03
N ASN A 21 -9.53 -9.11 -2.22
CA ASN A 21 -9.23 -8.12 -1.19
C ASN A 21 -8.24 -8.68 -0.15
N GLY A 22 -8.42 -9.94 0.28
CA GLY A 22 -7.49 -10.62 1.18
C GLY A 22 -6.08 -10.78 0.58
N PHE A 23 -5.99 -11.14 -0.70
CA PHE A 23 -4.73 -11.25 -1.44
C PHE A 23 -3.98 -9.91 -1.50
N PHE A 24 -4.65 -8.83 -1.94
CA PHE A 24 -4.01 -7.50 -2.01
C PHE A 24 -3.64 -6.95 -0.63
N LYS A 25 -4.45 -7.19 0.41
CA LYS A 25 -4.07 -6.84 1.79
C LYS A 25 -2.81 -7.58 2.23
N GLY A 26 -2.72 -8.89 1.96
CA GLY A 26 -1.53 -9.69 2.26
C GLY A 26 -0.29 -9.23 1.49
N LEU A 27 -0.45 -8.96 0.19
CA LEU A 27 0.62 -8.49 -0.69
C LEU A 27 1.13 -7.10 -0.27
N THR A 28 0.23 -6.16 0.00
CA THR A 28 0.60 -4.84 0.52
C THR A 28 1.31 -4.97 1.87
N GLY A 29 0.85 -5.84 2.76
CA GLY A 29 1.54 -6.12 4.02
C GLY A 29 2.97 -6.63 3.81
N LEU A 30 3.17 -7.55 2.86
CA LEU A 30 4.50 -8.06 2.51
C LEU A 30 5.41 -6.94 1.99
N ILE A 31 4.93 -6.12 1.05
CA ILE A 31 5.69 -5.01 0.47
C ILE A 31 6.06 -3.98 1.55
N MET A 32 5.12 -3.65 2.45
CA MET A 32 5.39 -2.74 3.58
C MET A 32 6.46 -3.29 4.52
N THR A 33 6.49 -4.61 4.73
CA THR A 33 7.52 -5.25 5.54
C THR A 33 8.90 -5.15 4.85
N VAL A 34 8.95 -5.37 3.53
CA VAL A 34 10.18 -5.21 2.73
C VAL A 34 10.66 -3.75 2.72
N LEU A 35 9.75 -2.78 2.61
CA LEU A 35 10.07 -1.35 2.73
C LEU A 35 10.71 -1.04 4.09
N GLY A 36 10.13 -1.54 5.18
CA GLY A 36 10.68 -1.37 6.53
C GLY A 36 12.08 -1.99 6.68
N LEU A 37 12.29 -3.18 6.10
CA LEU A 37 13.61 -3.81 6.07
C LEU A 37 14.61 -2.98 5.27
N GLY A 38 14.21 -2.42 4.11
CA GLY A 38 15.07 -1.57 3.30
C GLY A 38 15.53 -0.31 4.04
N VAL A 39 14.61 0.36 4.76
CA VAL A 39 14.95 1.50 5.61
C VAL A 39 15.91 1.08 6.73
N ALA A 40 15.66 -0.05 7.41
CA ALA A 40 16.54 -0.53 8.48
C ALA A 40 17.96 -0.84 7.97
N VAL A 41 18.10 -1.47 6.81
CA VAL A 41 19.40 -1.75 6.17
C VAL A 41 20.15 -0.47 5.86
N GLU A 42 19.48 0.53 5.31
CA GLU A 42 20.10 1.82 4.98
C GLU A 42 20.55 2.60 6.22
N ILE A 43 19.81 2.52 7.33
CA ILE A 43 20.24 3.10 8.62
C ILE A 43 21.49 2.41 9.16
N LEU A 44 21.57 1.08 9.05
CA LEU A 44 22.66 0.28 9.62
C LEU A 44 23.95 0.36 8.81
N PHE A 45 23.84 0.36 7.49
CA PHE A 45 24.99 0.24 6.58
C PHE A 45 25.26 1.51 5.76
N GLY A 46 24.40 2.53 5.87
CA GLY A 46 24.51 3.80 5.16
C GLY A 46 23.77 3.83 3.82
N GLY A 47 23.70 5.04 3.23
CA GLY A 47 23.04 5.29 1.95
C GLY A 47 23.59 4.39 0.84
N GLY A 48 22.70 3.76 0.08
CA GLY A 48 23.05 2.89 -1.04
C GLY A 48 23.45 1.46 -0.66
N ALA A 49 23.29 1.07 0.62
CA ALA A 49 23.56 -0.29 1.11
C ALA A 49 22.83 -1.40 0.32
N MET A 50 21.71 -1.08 -0.33
CA MET A 50 21.00 -1.98 -1.24
C MET A 50 21.36 -1.69 -2.70
N PHE A 51 22.61 -1.96 -3.10
CA PHE A 51 23.07 -1.85 -4.50
C PHE A 51 22.86 -0.46 -5.13
N GLY A 52 23.09 0.61 -4.36
CA GLY A 52 22.90 1.99 -4.81
C GLY A 52 21.45 2.49 -4.75
N ILE A 53 20.52 1.69 -4.22
CA ILE A 53 19.16 2.14 -3.92
C ILE A 53 19.14 2.79 -2.54
N THR A 54 18.66 4.03 -2.47
CA THR A 54 18.39 4.76 -1.22
C THR A 54 16.88 4.84 -0.97
N VAL A 55 16.38 3.99 -0.09
CA VAL A 55 14.96 3.93 0.29
C VAL A 55 14.57 5.18 1.07
N ILE A 56 15.44 5.66 1.96
CA ILE A 56 15.22 6.87 2.75
C ILE A 56 15.08 8.09 1.84
N ASP A 57 15.98 8.28 0.86
CA ASP A 57 15.89 9.41 -0.07
C ASP A 57 14.61 9.37 -0.90
N ASN A 58 14.20 8.18 -1.38
CA ASN A 58 12.95 8.01 -2.11
C ASN A 58 11.74 8.43 -1.27
N VAL A 59 11.69 8.02 0.01
CA VAL A 59 10.62 8.42 0.94
C VAL A 59 10.68 9.93 1.23
N MET A 60 11.86 10.47 1.51
CA MET A 60 12.05 11.89 1.80
C MET A 60 11.67 12.78 0.61
N ASN A 61 11.94 12.36 -0.63
CA ASN A 61 11.52 13.10 -1.83
C ASN A 61 9.99 13.20 -1.94
N ILE A 62 9.27 12.12 -1.64
CA ILE A 62 7.81 12.12 -1.61
C ILE A 62 7.31 13.05 -0.50
N LEU A 63 7.88 12.96 0.71
CA LEU A 63 7.51 13.81 1.84
C LEU A 63 7.75 15.29 1.55
N ASN A 64 8.89 15.64 0.96
CA ASN A 64 9.22 17.01 0.57
C ASN A 64 8.28 17.51 -0.53
N SER A 65 7.90 16.67 -1.49
CA SER A 65 6.92 17.02 -2.53
C SER A 65 5.53 17.28 -1.92
N LEU A 66 5.15 16.49 -0.93
CA LEU A 66 3.88 16.64 -0.22
C LEU A 66 3.89 17.87 0.68
N GLY A 67 4.95 18.08 1.48
CA GLY A 67 5.11 19.25 2.34
C GLY A 67 5.26 20.56 1.55
N GLY A 68 5.95 20.53 0.42
CA GLY A 68 6.13 21.68 -0.48
C GLY A 68 4.83 22.12 -1.17
N SER A 69 3.84 21.22 -1.28
CA SER A 69 2.52 21.55 -1.83
C SER A 69 1.58 22.24 -0.82
N GLY A 70 2.03 22.48 0.42
CA GLY A 70 1.29 23.25 1.43
C GLY A 70 -0.06 22.62 1.80
N PHE A 71 -1.14 23.40 1.71
CA PHE A 71 -2.49 22.94 2.03
C PHE A 71 -2.95 21.76 1.14
N ALA A 72 -2.58 21.76 -0.14
CA ALA A 72 -2.93 20.68 -1.06
C ALA A 72 -2.31 19.34 -0.63
N GLY A 73 -1.10 19.36 -0.08
CA GLY A 73 -0.43 18.17 0.45
C GLY A 73 -1.14 17.60 1.66
N LEU A 74 -1.57 18.47 2.59
CA LEU A 74 -2.34 18.06 3.76
C LEU A 74 -3.65 17.38 3.35
N VAL A 75 -4.40 17.98 2.42
CA VAL A 75 -5.64 17.40 1.89
C VAL A 75 -5.36 16.07 1.18
N GLY A 76 -4.29 16.00 0.38
CA GLY A 76 -3.86 14.78 -0.28
C GLY A 76 -3.60 13.63 0.70
N ILE A 77 -2.90 13.90 1.81
CA ILE A 77 -2.67 12.91 2.87
C ILE A 77 -3.98 12.45 3.51
N CYS A 78 -4.90 13.37 3.81
CA CYS A 78 -6.20 13.02 4.40
C CYS A 78 -7.01 12.10 3.47
N VAL A 79 -7.02 12.36 2.17
CA VAL A 79 -7.68 11.52 1.18
C VAL A 79 -7.02 10.14 1.08
N LEU A 80 -5.69 10.10 0.98
CA LEU A 80 -4.94 8.84 0.93
C LEU A 80 -5.15 7.98 2.19
N PHE A 81 -5.15 8.60 3.37
CA PHE A 81 -5.42 7.90 4.62
C PHE A 81 -6.85 7.35 4.68
N GLY A 82 -7.83 8.09 4.16
CA GLY A 82 -9.20 7.61 4.02
C GLY A 82 -9.31 6.38 3.11
N LEU A 83 -8.58 6.38 1.99
CA LEU A 83 -8.55 5.25 1.04
C LEU A 83 -7.83 4.02 1.61
N LEU A 84 -6.76 4.20 2.38
CA LEU A 84 -6.01 3.08 2.98
C LEU A 84 -6.75 2.39 4.13
N ARG A 85 -7.69 3.09 4.77
CA ARG A 85 -8.47 2.56 5.90
C ARG A 85 -9.83 1.97 5.49
N GLY A 86 -10.35 2.36 4.32
CA GLY A 86 -11.57 1.78 3.71
C GLY A 86 -11.33 0.39 3.14
#